data_AF-A0A970YC17-F1
#
_entry.id   AF-A0A970YC17-F1
#
_cell.length_a   1.000
_cell.length_b   1.000
_cell.length_c   1.000
_cell.angle_alpha   90.00
_cell.angle_beta   90.00
_cell.angle_gamma   90.00
#
_symmetry.space_group_name_H-M   'P 1'
#
loop_
_entity.id
_entity.type
_entity.pdbx_description
1 polymer ?
#
loop_
_entity_poly.entity_id
_entity_poly.type
_entity_poly.pdbx_seq_one_letter_code
_entity_poly.pdbx_strand_id
1 'polypeptide(L)'
;MEIKELIRNVAMSHGMDMCGFSGIDRFDEAPPGRHPTDVLPGCKSVIVVGLRLLDGAVQSNFRAYEDGRQDLKGLYATYGYTTVPNFHLTYACYAVAQAIERQTGHTAAPLSTGPMTNGTQISIRHSAVAAGLGEFGWLGIVITPRFGPRNRFGVILTTAEIEPDPLYQGPKLCDPQKCRICTDVCPVNAIPSCESGETRSCKLGTYGKVHYTRCQIASDGLLKKFGVEDDYIENVDDPSPEDIRAANAKKPISERGLQHHESWHCGLCLSYCPVGGWKERFLDRELSGGASSLKV
;
A
#
# COMPACT_ATOMS: atom_id res chain seq x y z
N MET A 1 -11.97 30.46 3.48
CA MET A 1 -11.60 29.11 3.97
C MET A 1 -10.13 28.93 3.67
N GLU A 2 -9.34 28.58 4.67
CA GLU A 2 -7.92 28.22 4.49
C GLU A 2 -7.81 27.08 3.47
N ILE A 3 -6.84 27.13 2.54
CA ILE A 3 -6.66 26.12 1.48
C ILE A 3 -6.57 24.70 2.05
N LYS A 4 -5.96 24.56 3.23
CA LYS A 4 -5.80 23.28 3.93
C LYS A 4 -7.14 22.69 4.39
N GLU A 5 -8.03 23.54 4.90
CA GLU A 5 -9.40 23.14 5.29
C GLU A 5 -10.24 22.79 4.06
N LEU A 6 -10.13 23.57 2.99
CA LEU A 6 -10.77 23.27 1.71
C LEU A 6 -10.42 21.86 1.24
N ILE A 7 -9.12 21.55 1.17
CA ILE A 7 -8.63 20.26 0.68
C ILE A 7 -9.11 19.11 1.55
N ARG A 8 -9.03 19.26 2.89
CA ARG A 8 -9.53 18.24 3.83
C ARG A 8 -11.02 18.01 3.63
N ASN A 9 -11.83 19.07 3.55
CA ASN A 9 -13.27 18.95 3.36
C ASN A 9 -13.62 18.24 2.04
N VAL A 10 -12.95 18.59 0.94
CA VAL A 10 -13.15 17.93 -0.36
C VAL A 10 -12.74 16.45 -0.30
N ALA A 11 -11.58 16.13 0.27
CA ALA A 11 -11.14 14.74 0.41
C ALA A 11 -12.15 13.90 1.22
N MET A 12 -12.59 14.40 2.39
CA MET A 12 -13.52 13.68 3.27
C MET A 12 -14.91 13.51 2.65
N SER A 13 -15.41 14.54 1.95
CA SER A 13 -16.69 14.45 1.20
C SER A 13 -16.63 13.47 0.02
N HIS A 14 -15.42 13.14 -0.45
CA HIS A 14 -15.18 12.12 -1.48
C HIS A 14 -14.69 10.80 -0.87
N GLY A 15 -15.11 10.50 0.35
CA GLY A 15 -14.99 9.17 0.95
C GLY A 15 -13.59 8.79 1.43
N MET A 16 -12.68 9.76 1.58
CA MET A 16 -11.38 9.53 2.20
C MET A 16 -11.49 9.54 3.73
N ASP A 17 -10.64 8.76 4.39
CA ASP A 17 -10.58 8.65 5.85
C ASP A 17 -9.49 9.52 6.48
N MET A 18 -8.54 9.98 5.66
CA MET A 18 -7.41 10.81 6.09
C MET A 18 -6.89 11.70 4.97
N CYS A 19 -6.31 12.84 5.36
CA CYS A 19 -5.66 13.78 4.45
C CYS A 19 -4.52 14.48 5.18
N GLY A 20 -3.30 14.36 4.66
CA GLY A 20 -2.07 14.92 5.21
C GLY A 20 -1.32 15.78 4.20
N PHE A 21 -0.41 16.61 4.70
CA PHE A 21 0.31 17.61 3.92
C PHE A 21 1.80 17.55 4.19
N SER A 22 2.62 17.63 3.15
CA SER A 22 4.08 17.67 3.22
C SER A 22 4.63 18.82 2.40
N GLY A 23 5.72 19.43 2.87
CA GLY A 23 6.58 20.28 2.07
C GLY A 23 7.48 19.44 1.16
N ILE A 24 8.04 20.08 0.14
CA ILE A 24 8.99 19.44 -0.79
C ILE A 24 10.35 19.12 -0.15
N ASP A 25 10.73 19.83 0.91
CA ASP A 25 11.95 19.61 1.69
C ASP A 25 12.05 18.19 2.24
N ARG A 26 10.92 17.50 2.44
CA ARG A 26 10.90 16.10 2.91
C ARG A 26 11.32 15.09 1.84
N PHE A 27 11.58 15.53 0.60
CA PHE A 27 11.89 14.68 -0.54
C PHE A 27 13.33 14.82 -1.07
N ASP A 28 14.23 15.51 -0.36
CA ASP A 28 15.63 15.73 -0.79
C ASP A 28 16.41 14.44 -1.10
N GLU A 29 16.03 13.30 -0.50
CA GLU A 29 16.65 11.98 -0.72
C GLU A 29 15.92 11.15 -1.79
N ALA A 30 14.96 11.74 -2.53
CA ALA A 30 14.27 11.05 -3.60
C ALA A 30 15.26 10.65 -4.71
N PRO A 31 15.15 9.41 -5.27
CA PRO A 31 15.97 9.01 -6.40
C PRO A 31 15.79 9.94 -7.62
N PRO A 32 16.74 9.98 -8.55
CA PRO A 32 16.61 10.76 -9.78
C PRO A 32 15.31 10.47 -10.55
N GLY A 33 14.59 11.51 -10.96
CA GLY A 33 13.31 11.40 -11.65
C GLY A 33 12.13 11.00 -10.76
N ARG A 34 12.30 11.02 -9.43
CA ARG A 34 11.29 10.66 -8.42
C ARG A 34 10.98 11.78 -7.45
N HIS A 35 11.57 12.96 -7.62
CA HIS A 35 11.26 14.12 -6.80
C HIS A 35 9.90 14.71 -7.22
N PRO A 36 9.08 15.26 -6.31
CA PRO A 36 7.80 15.90 -6.69
C PRO A 36 7.94 16.94 -7.82
N THR A 37 9.04 17.69 -7.85
CA THR A 37 9.29 18.69 -8.89
C THR A 37 9.65 18.11 -10.26
N ASP A 38 10.05 16.83 -10.32
CA ASP A 38 10.29 16.13 -11.60
C ASP A 38 8.96 15.85 -12.32
N VAL A 39 7.86 15.72 -11.55
CA VAL A 39 6.51 15.50 -12.07
C VAL A 39 5.78 16.83 -12.30
N LEU A 40 5.83 17.75 -11.33
CA LEU A 40 5.22 19.07 -11.42
C LEU A 40 6.28 20.16 -11.18
N PRO A 41 6.82 20.79 -12.23
CA PRO A 41 7.74 21.92 -12.07
C PRO A 41 7.11 23.02 -11.21
N GLY A 42 7.85 23.52 -10.21
CA GLY A 42 7.34 24.51 -9.26
C GLY A 42 6.42 23.95 -8.17
N CYS A 43 6.31 22.62 -8.03
CA CYS A 43 5.64 22.00 -6.88
C CYS A 43 6.22 22.54 -5.57
N LYS A 44 5.35 22.95 -4.64
CA LYS A 44 5.70 23.44 -3.30
C LYS A 44 5.16 22.54 -2.19
N SER A 45 4.06 21.85 -2.44
CA SER A 45 3.43 20.97 -1.45
C SER A 45 2.94 19.66 -2.06
N VAL A 46 3.00 18.61 -1.25
CA VAL A 46 2.51 17.27 -1.54
C VAL A 46 1.35 16.98 -0.60
N ILE A 47 0.19 16.67 -1.16
CA ILE A 47 -1.03 16.31 -0.44
C ILE A 47 -1.21 14.80 -0.56
N VAL A 48 -1.52 14.14 0.54
CA VAL A 48 -1.80 12.71 0.55
C VAL A 48 -3.17 12.47 1.14
N VAL A 49 -4.04 11.85 0.35
CA VAL A 49 -5.33 11.34 0.83
C VAL A 49 -5.22 9.84 1.07
N GLY A 50 -5.96 9.33 2.04
CA GLY A 50 -5.96 7.91 2.34
C GLY A 50 -7.35 7.37 2.63
N LEU A 51 -7.56 6.12 2.24
CA LEU A 51 -8.76 5.36 2.56
C LEU A 51 -8.39 4.09 3.31
N ARG A 52 -9.22 3.73 4.28
CA ARG A 52 -9.17 2.46 5.00
C ARG A 52 -9.75 1.35 4.12
N LEU A 53 -9.14 0.17 4.17
CA LEU A 53 -9.75 -1.03 3.60
C LEU A 53 -10.92 -1.51 4.45
N LEU A 54 -11.96 -2.01 3.78
CA LEU A 54 -13.13 -2.60 4.44
C LEU A 54 -12.71 -3.87 5.21
N ASP A 55 -13.18 -4.01 6.46
CA ASP A 55 -12.94 -5.22 7.25
C ASP A 55 -13.49 -6.46 6.55
N GLY A 56 -14.63 -6.36 5.86
CA GLY A 56 -15.19 -7.46 5.06
C GLY A 56 -14.32 -7.84 3.85
N ALA A 57 -13.61 -6.89 3.24
CA ALA A 57 -12.62 -7.21 2.22
C ALA A 57 -11.44 -7.96 2.84
N VAL A 58 -10.88 -7.46 3.96
CA VAL A 58 -9.81 -8.15 4.69
C VAL A 58 -10.25 -9.56 5.14
N GLN A 59 -11.50 -9.71 5.55
CA GLN A 59 -12.11 -10.98 5.94
C GLN A 59 -12.01 -12.04 4.84
N SER A 60 -12.24 -11.66 3.58
CA SER A 60 -12.11 -12.60 2.46
C SER A 60 -10.70 -13.19 2.33
N ASN A 61 -9.67 -12.42 2.71
CA ASN A 61 -8.31 -12.92 2.74
C ASN A 61 -8.12 -13.92 3.90
N PHE A 62 -8.68 -13.66 5.09
CA PHE A 62 -8.65 -14.66 6.18
C PHE A 62 -9.33 -15.96 5.77
N ARG A 63 -10.54 -15.91 5.20
CA ARG A 63 -11.26 -17.12 4.78
C ARG A 63 -10.48 -17.91 3.71
N ALA A 64 -9.79 -17.22 2.80
CA ALA A 64 -8.95 -17.89 1.79
C ALA A 64 -7.79 -18.68 2.42
N TYR A 65 -7.20 -18.19 3.50
CA TYR A 65 -6.02 -18.79 4.13
C TYR A 65 -6.31 -19.69 5.34
N GLU A 66 -7.30 -19.35 6.16
CA GLU A 66 -7.72 -20.11 7.33
C GLU A 66 -8.64 -21.29 6.94
N ASP A 67 -9.53 -21.09 5.96
CA ASP A 67 -10.55 -22.07 5.58
C ASP A 67 -10.33 -22.68 4.18
N GLY A 68 -9.31 -22.24 3.46
CA GLY A 68 -9.02 -22.72 2.09
C GLY A 68 -9.99 -22.21 1.01
N ARG A 69 -10.78 -21.16 1.28
CA ARG A 69 -11.76 -20.58 0.33
C ARG A 69 -11.09 -19.67 -0.71
N GLN A 70 -10.30 -20.27 -1.60
CA GLN A 70 -9.54 -19.53 -2.62
C GLN A 70 -10.41 -18.69 -3.56
N ASP A 71 -11.67 -19.08 -3.76
CA ASP A 71 -12.68 -18.33 -4.54
C ASP A 71 -12.92 -16.91 -4.01
N LEU A 72 -12.64 -16.67 -2.73
CA LEU A 72 -12.83 -15.36 -2.10
C LEU A 72 -11.70 -14.36 -2.39
N LYS A 73 -10.60 -14.78 -3.02
CA LYS A 73 -9.52 -13.87 -3.46
C LYS A 73 -10.01 -12.80 -4.44
N GLY A 74 -10.99 -13.12 -5.28
CA GLY A 74 -11.63 -12.14 -6.17
C GLY A 74 -12.34 -11.01 -5.42
N LEU A 75 -12.88 -11.30 -4.22
CA LEU A 75 -13.49 -10.29 -3.36
C LEU A 75 -12.42 -9.34 -2.80
N TYR A 76 -11.31 -9.87 -2.29
CA TYR A 76 -10.19 -9.04 -1.84
C TYR A 76 -9.58 -8.22 -2.97
N ALA A 77 -9.38 -8.83 -4.15
CA ALA A 77 -8.87 -8.11 -5.31
C ALA A 77 -9.78 -6.91 -5.65
N THR A 78 -11.09 -7.13 -5.73
CA THR A 78 -12.06 -6.09 -6.09
C THR A 78 -12.16 -4.97 -5.06
N TYR A 79 -12.32 -5.32 -3.77
CA TYR A 79 -12.66 -4.35 -2.72
C TYR A 79 -11.50 -3.99 -1.78
N GLY A 80 -10.37 -4.69 -1.86
CA GLY A 80 -9.19 -4.52 -1.01
C GLY A 80 -7.91 -4.12 -1.76
N TYR A 81 -7.85 -4.33 -3.08
CA TYR A 81 -6.63 -4.10 -3.85
C TYR A 81 -6.82 -3.34 -5.18
N THR A 82 -7.25 -3.99 -6.26
CA THR A 82 -7.03 -3.53 -7.65
C THR A 82 -8.09 -2.58 -8.15
N THR A 83 -9.33 -2.81 -7.77
CA THR A 83 -10.46 -2.14 -8.42
C THR A 83 -10.94 -0.97 -7.56
N VAL A 84 -11.91 -1.21 -6.69
CA VAL A 84 -12.73 -0.16 -6.09
C VAL A 84 -11.88 0.85 -5.29
N PRO A 85 -10.94 0.43 -4.43
CA PRO A 85 -10.08 1.38 -3.72
C PRO A 85 -9.29 2.33 -4.62
N ASN A 86 -8.74 1.84 -5.73
CA ASN A 86 -7.92 2.66 -6.62
C ASN A 86 -8.78 3.64 -7.42
N PHE A 87 -9.95 3.21 -7.92
CA PHE A 87 -10.88 4.15 -8.57
C PHE A 87 -11.36 5.21 -7.59
N HIS A 88 -11.68 4.83 -6.36
CA HIS A 88 -12.10 5.78 -5.33
C HIS A 88 -11.02 6.83 -5.03
N LEU A 89 -9.76 6.41 -4.86
CA LEU A 89 -8.62 7.33 -4.73
C LEU A 89 -8.47 8.23 -5.95
N THR A 90 -8.60 7.68 -7.16
CA THR A 90 -8.48 8.45 -8.41
C THR A 90 -9.52 9.57 -8.45
N TYR A 91 -10.78 9.27 -8.15
CA TYR A 91 -11.84 10.27 -8.10
C TYR A 91 -11.61 11.32 -7.01
N ALA A 92 -11.19 10.91 -5.81
CA ALA A 92 -10.90 11.84 -4.72
C ALA A 92 -9.72 12.76 -5.04
N CYS A 93 -8.62 12.21 -5.59
CA CYS A 93 -7.46 13.00 -6.04
C CYS A 93 -7.86 14.00 -7.11
N TYR A 94 -8.68 13.58 -8.08
CA TYR A 94 -9.18 14.48 -9.12
C TYR A 94 -10.05 15.60 -8.57
N ALA A 95 -10.98 15.28 -7.65
CA ALA A 95 -11.84 16.27 -7.01
C ALA A 95 -11.04 17.30 -6.19
N VAL A 96 -10.04 16.84 -5.42
CA VAL A 96 -9.12 17.71 -4.67
C VAL A 96 -8.35 18.63 -5.62
N ALA A 97 -7.77 18.08 -6.71
CA ALA A 97 -7.05 18.88 -7.69
C ALA A 97 -7.95 19.95 -8.34
N GLN A 98 -9.17 19.58 -8.75
CA GLN A 98 -10.14 20.53 -9.29
C GLN A 98 -10.50 21.64 -8.29
N ALA A 99 -10.64 21.30 -7.00
CA ALA A 99 -10.95 22.28 -5.97
C ALA A 99 -9.81 23.28 -5.79
N ILE A 100 -8.55 22.82 -5.79
CA ILE A 100 -7.37 23.69 -5.71
C ILE A 100 -7.34 24.65 -6.90
N GLU A 101 -7.45 24.13 -8.12
CA GLU A 101 -7.35 24.95 -9.33
C GLU A 101 -8.49 25.97 -9.42
N ARG A 102 -9.73 25.55 -9.20
CA ARG A 102 -10.91 26.42 -9.32
C ARG A 102 -11.01 27.49 -8.25
N GLN A 103 -10.54 27.21 -7.03
CA GLN A 103 -10.74 28.12 -5.89
C GLN A 103 -9.51 28.96 -5.57
N THR A 104 -8.31 28.55 -6.04
CA THR A 104 -7.06 29.22 -5.67
C THR A 104 -6.21 29.65 -6.85
N GLY A 105 -6.46 29.12 -8.06
CA GLY A 105 -5.65 29.39 -9.26
C GLY A 105 -4.28 28.71 -9.30
N HIS A 106 -3.88 27.97 -8.25
CA HIS A 106 -2.66 27.15 -8.27
C HIS A 106 -2.88 25.87 -9.07
N THR A 107 -1.83 25.39 -9.73
CA THR A 107 -1.84 24.13 -10.47
C THR A 107 -1.81 22.94 -9.51
N ALA A 108 -2.58 21.89 -9.82
CA ALA A 108 -2.56 20.65 -9.06
C ALA A 108 -2.46 19.43 -10.00
N ALA A 109 -1.49 18.55 -9.74
CA ALA A 109 -1.27 17.31 -10.48
C ALA A 109 -1.64 16.11 -9.60
N PRO A 110 -2.84 15.52 -9.78
CA PRO A 110 -3.19 14.26 -9.13
C PRO A 110 -2.39 13.12 -9.76
N LEU A 111 -1.71 12.30 -8.94
CA LEU A 111 -0.95 11.16 -9.43
C LEU A 111 -1.86 9.95 -9.66
N SER A 112 -1.53 9.15 -10.67
CA SER A 112 -2.28 7.93 -10.97
C SER A 112 -2.24 6.95 -9.81
N THR A 113 -3.34 6.24 -9.59
CA THR A 113 -3.44 5.17 -8.59
C THR A 113 -3.84 3.85 -9.22
N GLY A 114 -3.45 2.73 -8.60
CA GLY A 114 -3.81 1.39 -9.06
C GLY A 114 -3.27 1.01 -10.44
N PRO A 115 -3.98 0.17 -11.22
CA PRO A 115 -3.47 -0.37 -12.48
C PRO A 115 -3.29 0.69 -13.58
N MET A 116 -3.75 1.92 -13.36
CA MET A 116 -3.59 3.05 -14.27
C MET A 116 -2.20 3.71 -14.17
N THR A 117 -1.34 3.24 -13.27
CA THR A 117 0.04 3.73 -13.18
C THR A 117 0.86 3.21 -14.37
N ASN A 118 1.16 4.08 -15.34
CA ASN A 118 2.16 3.79 -16.37
C ASN A 118 3.58 3.94 -15.79
N GLY A 119 3.94 3.03 -14.90
CA GLY A 119 5.17 3.10 -14.11
C GLY A 119 5.01 3.85 -12.79
N THR A 120 6.08 3.88 -12.00
CA THR A 120 6.14 4.68 -10.78
C THR A 120 6.29 6.15 -11.18
N GLN A 121 5.58 7.07 -10.52
CA GLN A 121 5.78 8.53 -10.68
C GLN A 121 6.72 9.00 -9.57
N ILE A 122 6.20 9.02 -8.34
CA ILE A 122 6.97 9.13 -7.09
C ILE A 122 6.56 8.01 -6.12
N SER A 123 7.23 7.89 -4.98
CA SER A 123 6.87 6.88 -3.98
C SER A 123 5.70 7.32 -3.10
N ILE A 124 4.49 6.81 -3.38
CA ILE A 124 3.27 7.05 -2.58
C ILE A 124 3.49 6.73 -1.09
N ARG A 125 4.26 5.68 -0.77
CA ARG A 125 4.56 5.30 0.62
C ARG A 125 5.39 6.35 1.35
N HIS A 126 6.45 6.85 0.71
CA HIS A 126 7.27 7.92 1.29
C HIS A 126 6.45 9.20 1.40
N SER A 127 5.61 9.53 0.41
CA SER A 127 4.71 10.67 0.50
C SER A 127 3.77 10.59 1.70
N ALA A 128 3.18 9.42 1.98
CA ALA A 128 2.27 9.26 3.12
C ALA A 128 2.96 9.42 4.49
N VAL A 129 4.19 8.91 4.63
CA VAL A 129 5.01 9.14 5.84
C VAL A 129 5.42 10.61 5.93
N ALA A 130 5.88 11.19 4.82
CA ALA A 130 6.23 12.61 4.72
C ALA A 130 5.04 13.52 5.02
N ALA A 131 3.80 13.10 4.76
CA ALA A 131 2.58 13.83 5.10
C ALA A 131 2.08 13.60 6.54
N GLY A 132 2.84 12.87 7.36
CA GLY A 132 2.53 12.63 8.78
C GLY A 132 1.42 11.61 9.04
N LEU A 133 0.98 10.85 8.04
CA LEU A 133 -0.15 9.91 8.17
C LEU A 133 0.20 8.64 8.96
N GLY A 134 1.48 8.35 9.13
CA GLY A 134 1.98 7.17 9.83
C GLY A 134 3.49 7.01 9.69
N GLU A 135 3.98 5.81 9.97
CA GLU A 135 5.39 5.45 9.83
C GLU A 135 5.57 4.20 8.97
N PHE A 136 6.80 3.92 8.53
CA PHE A 136 7.08 2.65 7.87
C PHE A 136 7.02 1.49 8.86
N GLY A 137 6.21 0.48 8.53
CA GLY A 137 6.34 -0.84 9.14
C GLY A 137 7.57 -1.58 8.62
N TRP A 138 8.00 -2.62 9.33
CA TRP A 138 9.14 -3.44 8.92
C TRP A 138 8.98 -4.03 7.52
N LEU A 139 7.75 -4.37 7.12
CA LEU A 139 7.41 -4.82 5.77
C LEU A 139 7.52 -3.73 4.67
N GLY A 140 8.04 -2.55 4.99
CA GLY A 140 8.23 -1.44 4.07
C GLY A 140 6.93 -0.79 3.57
N ILE A 141 5.79 -1.04 4.20
CA ILE A 141 4.50 -0.40 3.92
C ILE A 141 4.17 0.57 5.07
N VAL A 142 3.42 1.63 4.75
CA VAL A 142 3.00 2.62 5.75
C VAL A 142 1.95 2.02 6.67
N ILE A 143 2.20 2.14 7.97
CA ILE A 143 1.28 1.75 9.03
C ILE A 143 0.70 3.03 9.63
N THR A 144 -0.63 3.11 9.67
CA THR A 144 -1.32 4.24 10.31
C THR A 144 -1.80 3.84 11.71
N PRO A 145 -1.91 4.79 12.66
CA PRO A 145 -2.29 4.47 14.04
C PRO A 145 -3.65 3.79 14.16
N ARG A 146 -4.63 4.24 13.36
CA ARG A 146 -6.02 3.77 13.46
C ARG A 146 -6.31 2.50 12.67
N PHE A 147 -5.58 2.25 11.59
CA PHE A 147 -5.95 1.21 10.63
C PHE A 147 -4.80 0.26 10.28
N GLY A 148 -3.61 0.49 10.84
CA GLY A 148 -2.45 -0.35 10.58
C GLY A 148 -2.01 -0.21 9.11
N PRO A 149 -1.58 -1.30 8.46
CA PRO A 149 -1.23 -1.28 7.03
C PRO A 149 -2.46 -1.43 6.10
N ARG A 150 -3.68 -1.54 6.63
CA ARG A 150 -4.91 -1.78 5.85
C ARG A 150 -5.48 -0.47 5.30
N ASN A 151 -4.67 0.26 4.56
CA ASN A 151 -5.02 1.53 3.93
C ASN A 151 -4.46 1.60 2.52
N ARG A 152 -5.03 2.48 1.71
CA ARG A 152 -4.49 2.91 0.42
C ARG A 152 -4.36 4.42 0.42
N PHE A 153 -3.42 4.91 -0.38
CA PHE A 153 -3.10 6.33 -0.45
C PHE A 153 -3.09 6.82 -1.90
N GLY A 154 -3.57 8.03 -2.09
CA GLY A 154 -3.46 8.81 -3.31
C GLY A 154 -2.64 10.07 -3.03
N VAL A 155 -1.97 10.58 -4.05
CA VAL A 155 -1.08 11.75 -3.92
C VAL A 155 -1.47 12.82 -4.93
N ILE A 156 -1.47 14.07 -4.48
CA ILE A 156 -1.68 15.25 -5.31
C ILE A 156 -0.51 16.20 -5.08
N LEU A 157 0.12 16.64 -6.16
CA LEU A 157 1.18 17.64 -6.13
C LEU A 157 0.57 19.01 -6.43
N THR A 158 1.07 20.08 -5.82
CA THR A 158 0.57 21.42 -6.12
C THR A 158 1.65 22.49 -6.04
N THR A 159 1.48 23.55 -6.84
CA THR A 159 2.30 24.77 -6.76
C THR A 159 1.87 25.69 -5.61
N ALA A 160 0.73 25.40 -4.96
CA ALA A 160 0.32 26.09 -3.74
C ALA A 160 1.27 25.79 -2.58
N GLU A 161 1.61 26.83 -1.82
CA GLU A 161 2.40 26.70 -0.59
C GLU A 161 1.46 26.44 0.57
N ILE A 162 1.55 25.23 1.14
CA ILE A 162 0.67 24.76 2.22
C ILE A 162 1.56 24.33 3.38
N GLU A 163 1.24 24.82 4.57
CA GLU A 163 1.92 24.45 5.81
C GLU A 163 1.90 22.92 6.00
N PRO A 164 3.07 22.26 6.10
CA PRO A 164 3.14 20.81 6.26
C PRO A 164 2.55 20.36 7.59
N ASP A 165 1.96 19.17 7.62
CA ASP A 165 1.63 18.52 8.89
C ASP A 165 2.92 18.02 9.56
N PRO A 166 3.00 17.97 10.90
CA PRO A 166 4.12 17.33 11.58
C PRO A 166 4.20 15.85 11.18
N LEU A 167 5.41 15.28 11.19
CA LEU A 167 5.56 13.83 11.10
C LEU A 167 4.82 13.17 12.28
N TYR A 168 4.47 11.89 12.13
CA TYR A 168 3.82 11.15 13.21
C TYR A 168 4.71 11.14 14.47
N GLN A 169 4.16 11.60 15.60
CA GLN A 169 4.84 11.72 16.90
C GLN A 169 4.22 10.83 17.99
N GLY A 170 3.27 9.97 17.63
CA GLY A 170 2.64 9.07 18.59
C GLY A 170 3.55 7.89 18.96
N PRO A 171 3.01 6.92 19.73
CA PRO A 171 3.73 5.69 20.06
C PRO A 171 4.22 4.97 18.80
N LYS A 172 5.42 4.39 18.87
CA LYS A 172 5.99 3.58 17.78
C LYS A 172 4.99 2.51 17.36
N LEU A 173 4.60 2.53 16.09
CA LEU A 173 3.60 1.64 15.52
C LEU A 173 4.19 0.26 15.21
N CYS A 174 5.45 0.19 14.77
CA CYS A 174 6.12 -1.07 14.44
C CYS A 174 7.42 -1.26 15.21
N ASP A 175 7.50 -2.32 16.02
CA ASP A 175 8.74 -2.75 16.69
C ASP A 175 9.16 -4.14 16.19
N PRO A 176 10.05 -4.23 15.17
CA PRO A 176 10.46 -5.50 14.58
C PRO A 176 11.26 -6.39 15.54
N GLN A 177 11.80 -5.85 16.63
CA GLN A 177 12.45 -6.64 17.68
C GLN A 177 11.45 -7.38 18.57
N LYS A 178 10.20 -6.93 18.60
CA LYS A 178 9.11 -7.53 19.43
C LYS A 178 8.02 -8.20 18.60
N CYS A 179 7.90 -7.83 17.33
CA CYS A 179 6.87 -8.34 16.43
C CYS A 179 7.50 -8.81 15.12
N ARG A 180 7.35 -10.10 14.84
CA ARG A 180 7.82 -10.73 13.60
C ARG A 180 6.70 -11.27 12.70
N ILE A 181 5.44 -10.93 12.99
CA ILE A 181 4.26 -11.46 12.27
C ILE A 181 4.41 -11.32 10.75
N CYS A 182 4.81 -10.14 10.25
CA CYS A 182 4.95 -9.95 8.79
C CYS A 182 6.01 -10.85 8.14
N THR A 183 7.07 -11.20 8.89
CA THR A 183 8.13 -12.09 8.43
C THR A 183 7.66 -13.54 8.51
N ASP A 184 7.09 -13.94 9.65
CA ASP A 184 6.62 -15.31 9.91
C ASP A 184 5.51 -15.76 8.95
N VAL A 185 4.59 -14.85 8.60
CA VAL A 185 3.45 -15.19 7.72
C VAL A 185 3.78 -15.09 6.23
N CYS A 186 5.00 -14.70 5.86
CA CYS A 186 5.35 -14.51 4.45
C CYS A 186 5.60 -15.87 3.77
N PRO A 187 4.73 -16.33 2.85
CA PRO A 187 4.81 -17.69 2.29
C PRO A 187 5.97 -17.89 1.31
N VAL A 188 6.72 -16.81 1.06
CA VAL A 188 7.85 -16.74 0.15
C VAL A 188 9.03 -16.05 0.81
N ASN A 189 9.05 -15.85 2.14
CA ASN A 189 10.19 -15.24 2.85
C ASN A 189 10.71 -13.93 2.22
N ALA A 190 9.84 -13.11 1.65
CA ALA A 190 10.23 -11.88 0.96
C ALA A 190 10.58 -10.73 1.91
N ILE A 191 10.17 -10.83 3.18
CA ILE A 191 10.45 -9.84 4.21
C ILE A 191 11.58 -10.40 5.08
N PRO A 192 12.74 -9.72 5.17
CA PRO A 192 13.86 -10.22 5.96
C PRO A 192 13.54 -10.25 7.46
N SER A 193 14.26 -11.09 8.21
CA SER A 193 14.29 -10.99 9.67
C SER A 193 14.92 -9.66 10.09
N CYS A 194 14.49 -9.11 11.23
CA CYS A 194 15.14 -7.94 11.81
C CYS A 194 16.64 -8.16 12.08
N GLU A 195 17.02 -9.40 12.34
CA GLU A 195 18.39 -9.80 12.70
C GLU A 195 19.33 -9.89 11.49
N SER A 196 18.80 -9.96 10.25
CA SER A 196 19.66 -10.07 9.06
C SER A 196 20.39 -8.77 8.72
N GLY A 197 19.97 -7.63 9.30
CA GLY A 197 20.51 -6.32 9.00
C GLY A 197 20.12 -5.76 7.62
N GLU A 198 19.27 -6.47 6.87
CA GLU A 198 18.84 -6.05 5.55
C GLU A 198 17.78 -4.93 5.64
N THR A 199 18.26 -3.69 5.68
CA THR A 199 17.42 -2.50 5.81
C THR A 199 17.49 -1.56 4.62
N ARG A 200 16.47 -0.71 4.50
CA ARG A 200 16.50 0.55 3.76
C ARG A 200 16.25 1.68 4.75
N SER A 201 17.04 2.75 4.63
CA SER A 201 16.94 3.93 5.49
C SER A 201 16.88 5.18 4.63
N CYS A 202 16.08 6.14 5.08
CA CYS A 202 16.05 7.52 4.59
C CYS A 202 15.67 8.44 5.75
N LYS A 203 15.65 9.76 5.53
CA LYS A 203 15.22 10.75 6.54
C LYS A 203 13.82 10.51 7.12
N LEU A 204 12.97 9.77 6.41
CA LEU A 204 11.60 9.44 6.84
C LEU A 204 11.52 8.15 7.67
N GLY A 205 12.63 7.42 7.84
CA GLY A 205 12.72 6.24 8.71
C GLY A 205 13.49 5.06 8.09
N THR A 206 13.57 3.99 8.87
CA THR A 206 14.23 2.73 8.52
C THR A 206 13.24 1.58 8.51
N TYR A 207 13.33 0.72 7.50
CA TYR A 207 12.47 -0.47 7.35
C TYR A 207 13.22 -1.62 6.67
N GLY A 208 12.63 -2.83 6.70
CA GLY A 208 13.23 -4.01 6.09
C GLY A 208 13.34 -3.89 4.56
N LYS A 209 14.46 -4.34 4.00
CA LYS A 209 14.68 -4.39 2.56
C LYS A 209 13.90 -5.56 1.96
N VAL A 210 12.60 -5.36 1.71
CA VAL A 210 11.74 -6.37 1.07
C VAL A 210 12.30 -6.79 -0.29
N HIS A 211 12.40 -8.11 -0.51
CA HIS A 211 12.76 -8.72 -1.79
C HIS A 211 11.53 -8.72 -2.70
N TYR A 212 11.36 -7.64 -3.47
CA TYR A 212 10.14 -7.42 -4.26
C TYR A 212 9.87 -8.52 -5.29
N THR A 213 10.88 -9.03 -5.98
CA THR A 213 10.71 -10.12 -6.95
C THR A 213 10.23 -11.40 -6.26
N ARG A 214 10.78 -11.72 -5.09
CA ARG A 214 10.28 -12.83 -4.26
C ARG A 214 8.83 -12.59 -3.80
N CYS A 215 8.50 -11.36 -3.39
CA CYS A 215 7.13 -10.96 -3.03
C CYS A 215 6.15 -11.12 -4.22
N GLN A 216 6.60 -10.88 -5.45
CA GLN A 216 5.80 -11.05 -6.66
C GLN A 216 5.42 -12.50 -6.91
N ILE A 217 6.23 -13.49 -6.52
CA ILE A 217 5.85 -14.92 -6.63
C ILE A 217 4.50 -15.18 -5.96
N ALA A 218 4.32 -14.68 -4.74
CA ALA A 218 3.07 -14.85 -3.99
C ALA A 218 1.98 -13.87 -4.46
N SER A 219 2.35 -12.66 -4.88
CA SER A 219 1.36 -11.66 -5.32
C SER A 219 0.76 -12.03 -6.67
N ASP A 220 1.57 -12.48 -7.62
CA ASP A 220 1.15 -12.81 -8.99
C ASP A 220 0.66 -14.27 -9.11
N GLY A 221 0.76 -15.04 -8.02
CA GLY A 221 0.33 -16.44 -7.97
C GLY A 221 1.13 -17.30 -8.93
N LEU A 222 2.45 -17.36 -8.75
CA LEU A 222 3.36 -18.09 -9.65
C LEU A 222 3.63 -19.53 -9.22
N LEU A 223 2.99 -20.00 -8.15
CA LEU A 223 3.13 -21.36 -7.60
C LEU A 223 1.76 -21.97 -7.29
N LYS A 224 1.57 -23.26 -7.52
CA LYS A 224 0.33 -24.04 -7.26
C LYS A 224 -0.26 -23.78 -5.88
N LYS A 225 0.61 -23.65 -4.88
CA LYS A 225 0.21 -23.36 -3.48
C LYS A 225 -0.60 -22.07 -3.31
N PHE A 226 -0.59 -21.18 -4.29
CA PHE A 226 -1.38 -19.94 -4.31
C PHE A 226 -2.73 -20.07 -5.03
N GLY A 227 -3.11 -21.27 -5.46
CA GLY A 227 -4.40 -21.57 -6.07
C GLY A 227 -4.41 -21.50 -7.60
N VAL A 228 -3.24 -21.54 -8.23
CA VAL A 228 -3.08 -21.56 -9.70
C VAL A 228 -2.84 -22.99 -10.21
N GLU A 229 -2.99 -23.19 -11.52
CA GLU A 229 -2.93 -24.52 -12.14
C GLU A 229 -1.54 -25.15 -12.14
N ASP A 230 -0.50 -24.34 -12.34
CA ASP A 230 0.88 -24.83 -12.39
C ASP A 230 1.90 -23.96 -11.61
N ASP A 231 3.10 -24.52 -11.40
CA ASP A 231 4.25 -23.74 -10.94
C ASP A 231 4.88 -23.05 -12.16
N TYR A 232 4.73 -21.72 -12.24
CA TYR A 232 5.20 -20.92 -13.39
C TYR A 232 6.63 -20.39 -13.22
N ILE A 233 7.19 -20.52 -12.01
CA ILE A 233 8.55 -20.08 -11.68
C ILE A 233 9.33 -21.18 -10.97
N GLU A 234 10.58 -21.38 -11.39
CA GLU A 234 11.48 -22.39 -10.82
C GLU A 234 12.40 -21.78 -9.76
N ASN A 235 13.03 -20.63 -10.06
CA ASN A 235 13.88 -19.91 -9.11
C ASN A 235 13.02 -19.13 -8.10
N VAL A 236 12.68 -19.78 -7.00
CA VAL A 236 11.82 -19.20 -5.94
C VAL A 236 12.60 -18.39 -4.90
N ASP A 237 13.89 -18.69 -4.71
CA ASP A 237 14.68 -18.10 -3.63
C ASP A 237 15.23 -16.73 -4.00
N ASP A 238 15.70 -16.53 -5.24
CA ASP A 238 16.19 -15.20 -5.65
C ASP A 238 15.82 -14.90 -7.10
N PRO A 239 14.52 -14.79 -7.42
CA PRO A 239 14.08 -14.49 -8.77
C PRO A 239 14.57 -13.12 -9.22
N SER A 240 15.09 -13.05 -10.44
CA SER A 240 15.33 -11.79 -11.13
C SER A 240 13.99 -11.20 -11.63
N PRO A 241 13.96 -9.89 -11.97
CA PRO A 241 12.80 -9.31 -12.65
C PRO A 241 12.46 -9.98 -13.99
N GLU A 242 13.45 -10.59 -14.66
CA GLU A 242 13.24 -11.33 -15.90
C GLU A 242 12.56 -12.68 -15.65
N ASP A 243 12.93 -13.38 -14.59
CA ASP A 243 12.27 -14.63 -14.17
C ASP A 243 10.78 -14.38 -13.90
N ILE A 244 10.46 -13.29 -13.19
CA ILE A 244 9.07 -12.89 -12.91
C ILE A 244 8.31 -12.58 -14.20
N ARG A 245 8.93 -11.87 -15.15
CA ARG A 245 8.29 -11.58 -16.45
C ARG A 245 8.06 -12.85 -17.26
N ALA A 246 9.05 -13.74 -17.32
CA ALA A 246 8.95 -15.00 -18.04
C ALA A 246 7.88 -15.92 -17.44
N ALA A 247 7.79 -16.00 -16.10
CA ALA A 247 6.75 -16.75 -15.40
C ALA A 247 5.35 -16.21 -15.71
N ASN A 248 5.17 -14.88 -15.61
CA ASN A 248 3.89 -14.23 -15.92
C ASN A 248 3.49 -14.42 -17.40
N ALA A 249 4.44 -14.47 -18.33
CA ALA A 249 4.16 -14.71 -19.75
C ALA A 249 3.71 -16.15 -20.04
N LYS A 250 4.11 -17.13 -19.20
CA LYS A 250 3.67 -18.53 -19.30
C LYS A 250 2.28 -18.75 -18.68
N LYS A 251 1.89 -17.92 -17.73
CA LYS A 251 0.61 -18.06 -17.01
C LYS A 251 -0.55 -17.82 -17.97
N PRO A 252 -1.51 -18.76 -18.10
CA PRO A 252 -2.66 -18.58 -18.97
C PRO A 252 -3.51 -17.40 -18.49
N ILE A 253 -4.07 -16.64 -19.43
CA ILE A 253 -5.06 -15.62 -19.12
C ILE A 253 -6.31 -16.36 -18.64
N SER A 254 -6.75 -16.09 -17.41
CA SER A 254 -7.95 -16.71 -16.85
C SER A 254 -9.17 -16.31 -17.69
N GLU A 255 -9.88 -17.30 -18.24
CA GLU A 255 -11.15 -17.11 -18.96
C GLU A 255 -12.33 -16.82 -18.01
N ARG A 256 -12.11 -16.85 -16.69
CA ARG A 256 -13.17 -16.83 -15.66
C ARG A 256 -13.57 -15.43 -15.16
N GLY A 257 -13.12 -14.34 -15.80
CA GLY A 257 -13.65 -13.01 -15.48
C GLY A 257 -12.85 -11.82 -16.03
N LEU A 258 -13.37 -10.60 -15.79
CA LEU A 258 -12.76 -9.31 -16.18
C LEU A 258 -11.39 -9.03 -15.52
N GLN A 259 -10.99 -9.84 -14.54
CA GLN A 259 -9.67 -9.78 -13.91
C GLN A 259 -8.71 -10.68 -14.72
N HIS A 260 -8.25 -10.16 -15.87
CA HIS A 260 -7.42 -10.88 -16.85
C HIS A 260 -6.04 -11.32 -16.32
N HIS A 261 -5.63 -10.83 -15.14
CA HIS A 261 -4.54 -11.38 -14.36
C HIS A 261 -5.02 -11.56 -12.93
N GLU A 262 -4.96 -12.80 -12.44
CA GLU A 262 -5.06 -13.03 -11.01
C GLU A 262 -3.86 -12.33 -10.37
N SER A 263 -4.15 -11.23 -9.70
CA SER A 263 -3.16 -10.48 -8.97
C SER A 263 -3.64 -10.44 -7.53
N TRP A 264 -2.66 -10.49 -6.63
CA TRP A 264 -2.81 -10.41 -5.18
C TRP A 264 -3.35 -11.69 -4.55
N HIS A 265 -2.75 -12.83 -4.93
CA HIS A 265 -2.95 -14.09 -4.21
C HIS A 265 -2.41 -14.06 -2.77
N CYS A 266 -1.76 -12.97 -2.36
CA CYS A 266 -1.18 -12.79 -1.04
C CYS A 266 -1.42 -11.38 -0.49
N GLY A 267 -1.54 -11.30 0.83
CA GLY A 267 -1.74 -10.07 1.60
C GLY A 267 -1.64 -10.30 3.11
N LEU A 268 -1.00 -11.40 3.51
CA LEU A 268 -0.96 -11.88 4.89
C LEU A 268 -0.30 -10.86 5.84
N CYS A 269 0.83 -10.28 5.43
CA CYS A 269 1.54 -9.27 6.21
C CYS A 269 0.70 -8.00 6.46
N LEU A 270 -0.24 -7.66 5.57
CA LEU A 270 -1.18 -6.55 5.76
C LEU A 270 -2.37 -6.98 6.63
N SER A 271 -2.87 -8.18 6.38
CA SER A 271 -4.11 -8.68 6.99
C SER A 271 -3.90 -9.01 8.45
N TYR A 272 -2.79 -9.63 8.82
CA TYR A 272 -2.49 -10.10 10.19
C TYR A 272 -1.66 -9.12 11.03
N CYS A 273 -1.25 -7.97 10.48
CA CYS A 273 -0.51 -6.98 11.25
C CYS A 273 -1.35 -6.50 12.45
N PRO A 274 -0.83 -6.58 13.69
CA PRO A 274 -1.59 -6.33 14.91
C PRO A 274 -1.92 -4.84 15.14
N VAL A 275 -1.20 -3.94 14.47
CA VAL A 275 -1.35 -2.49 14.61
C VAL A 275 -2.69 -2.03 14.05
N GLY A 276 -3.29 -0.98 14.61
CA GLY A 276 -4.56 -0.42 14.09
C GLY A 276 -5.80 -1.15 14.60
N GLY A 277 -5.78 -1.53 15.88
CA GLY A 277 -6.88 -2.20 16.57
C GLY A 277 -7.22 -3.57 15.98
N TRP A 278 -6.23 -4.32 15.50
CA TRP A 278 -6.47 -5.58 14.79
C TRP A 278 -7.17 -6.61 15.68
N LYS A 279 -6.73 -6.72 16.93
CA LYS A 279 -7.29 -7.66 17.90
C LYS A 279 -8.78 -7.40 18.11
N GLU A 280 -9.15 -6.15 18.39
CA GLU A 280 -10.53 -5.75 18.65
C GLU A 280 -11.40 -5.87 17.39
N ARG A 281 -10.81 -5.61 16.20
CA ARG A 281 -11.53 -5.66 14.93
C ARG A 281 -11.78 -7.07 14.42
N PHE A 282 -10.89 -8.03 14.71
CA PHE A 282 -10.92 -9.35 14.12
C PHE A 282 -10.86 -10.49 15.13
N LEU A 283 -9.92 -10.48 16.07
CA LEU A 283 -9.71 -11.60 17.00
C LEU A 283 -10.81 -11.69 18.06
N ASP A 284 -11.09 -10.58 18.76
CA ASP A 284 -12.10 -10.54 19.82
C ASP A 284 -13.53 -10.72 19.28
N ARG A 285 -13.70 -10.58 17.96
CA ARG A 285 -14.96 -10.79 17.23
C ARG A 285 -15.03 -12.15 16.54
N GLU A 286 -14.04 -13.02 16.77
CA GLU A 286 -13.96 -14.37 16.19
C GLU A 286 -14.01 -14.39 14.64
N LEU A 287 -13.53 -13.32 14.01
CA LEU A 287 -13.46 -13.18 12.55
C LEU A 287 -12.17 -13.77 11.97
N SER A 288 -11.13 -13.98 12.79
CA SER A 288 -9.87 -14.59 12.38
C SER A 288 -9.26 -15.38 13.54
N GLY A 289 -8.63 -16.52 13.24
CA GLY A 289 -7.80 -17.28 14.18
C GLY A 289 -6.44 -16.63 14.48
N GLY A 290 -6.12 -15.52 13.81
CA GLY A 290 -4.86 -14.79 13.96
C GLY A 290 -3.66 -15.45 13.28
N ALA A 291 -2.50 -14.82 13.38
CA ALA A 291 -1.32 -15.29 12.65
C ALA A 291 -0.91 -16.72 13.05
N SER A 292 -1.21 -17.13 14.30
CA SER A 292 -0.96 -18.47 14.81
C SER A 292 -1.84 -19.56 14.19
N SER A 293 -2.96 -19.22 13.56
CA SER A 293 -3.81 -20.22 12.89
C SER A 293 -3.32 -20.59 11.49
N LEU A 294 -2.35 -19.83 10.94
CA LEU A 294 -1.78 -20.12 9.63
C LEU A 294 -0.90 -21.36 9.70
N LYS A 295 -1.22 -22.35 8.87
CA LYS A 295 -0.33 -23.47 8.56
C LYS A 295 0.57 -23.03 7.41
N VAL A 296 1.63 -22.27 7.72
CA VAL A 296 2.61 -21.78 6.73
C VAL A 296 3.52 -22.91 6.29
#